data_AF-A0A7K0WQS1-F1
#
_entry.id   AF-A0A7K0WQS1-F1
#
_cell.length_a   1.000
_cell.length_b   1.000
_cell.length_c   1.000
_cell.angle_alpha   90.00
_cell.angle_beta   90.00
_cell.angle_gamma   90.00
#
_symmetry.space_group_name_H-M   'P 1'
#
loop_
_entity.id
_entity.type
_entity.pdbx_description
1 polymer ?
#
loop_
_entity_poly.entity_id
_entity_poly.type
_entity_poly.pdbx_seq_one_letter_code
_entity_poly.pdbx_strand_id
1 'polypeptide(L)' 'MSEKPRKTEITDPVTITVDGRQLTAQNGELLIDACERNDAYIPRFCYHPRMNPVGMCRMCLVE' A
#
# COMPACT_ATOMS: atom_id res chain seq x y z
N MET A 1 -9.66 21.63 1.68
CA MET A 1 -9.36 20.26 2.14
C MET A 1 -7.90 19.98 1.89
N SER A 2 -7.10 19.78 2.95
CA SER A 2 -5.63 19.76 2.84
C SER A 2 -5.13 18.39 2.37
N GLU A 3 -4.57 18.36 1.17
CA GLU A 3 -4.10 17.14 0.51
C GLU A 3 -2.67 16.75 0.90
N LYS A 4 -2.42 16.28 2.12
CA LYS A 4 -1.11 15.66 2.46
C LYS A 4 -1.13 14.13 2.23
N PRO A 5 -0.41 13.58 1.24
CA PRO A 5 -0.11 12.16 1.17
C PRO A 5 0.94 11.84 2.24
N ARG A 6 0.78 10.70 2.94
CA ARG A 6 1.75 10.20 3.90
C ARG A 6 2.94 9.68 3.06
N LYS A 7 3.94 10.53 2.82
CA LYS A 7 5.16 10.15 2.09
C LYS A 7 5.93 9.15 2.96
N THR A 8 5.98 7.89 2.54
CA THR A 8 6.83 6.87 3.16
C THR A 8 8.23 7.00 2.57
N GLU A 9 9.22 7.33 3.40
CA GLU A 9 10.61 7.52 3.02
C GLU A 9 11.37 6.20 3.23
N ILE A 10 11.90 5.61 2.14
CA ILE A 10 12.42 4.23 2.12
C ILE A 10 13.74 4.14 2.90
N THR A 11 13.67 3.76 4.18
CA THR A 11 14.85 3.52 5.04
C THR A 11 15.24 2.06 5.08
N ASP A 12 14.26 1.14 5.02
CA ASP A 12 14.44 -0.31 5.11
C ASP A 12 13.73 -1.00 3.94
N PRO A 13 14.41 -1.19 2.79
CA PRO A 13 13.81 -1.81 1.61
C PRO A 13 13.62 -3.32 1.83
N VAL A 14 12.41 -3.79 1.55
CA VAL A 14 12.03 -5.20 1.54
C VAL A 14 11.55 -5.59 0.15
N THR A 15 11.98 -6.75 -0.34
CA THR A 15 11.52 -7.27 -1.62
C THR A 15 10.29 -8.14 -1.38
N ILE A 16 9.19 -7.80 -2.05
CA ILE A 16 7.95 -8.58 -2.05
C ILE A 16 7.65 -9.03 -3.48
N THR A 17 6.94 -10.14 -3.62
CA THR A 17 6.46 -10.61 -4.91
C THR A 17 4.96 -10.32 -5.01
N VAL A 18 4.54 -9.57 -6.02
CA VAL A 18 3.13 -9.24 -6.27
C VAL A 18 2.83 -9.59 -7.73
N ASP A 19 1.81 -10.42 -7.96
CA ASP A 19 1.45 -10.90 -9.31
C ASP A 19 2.63 -11.50 -10.10
N GLY A 20 3.56 -12.18 -9.40
CA GLY A 20 4.75 -12.78 -10.00
C GLY A 20 5.87 -11.78 -10.35
N ARG A 21 5.73 -10.50 -10.00
CA ARG A 21 6.75 -9.47 -10.17
C ARG A 21 7.43 -9.16 -8.83
N GLN A 22 8.75 -9.01 -8.85
CA GLN A 22 9.50 -8.55 -7.68
C GLN A 22 9.39 -7.04 -7.55
N LEU A 23 8.86 -6.58 -6.42
CA LEU A 23 8.68 -5.17 -6.09
C LEU A 23 9.47 -4.83 -4.82
N THR A 24 9.99 -3.61 -4.76
CA THR A 24 10.66 -3.09 -3.56
C THR A 24 9.68 -2.23 -2.77
N ALA A 25 9.29 -2.73 -1.61
CA ALA A 25 8.47 -2.02 -0.63
C ALA A 25 9.33 -1.56 0.55
N GLN A 26 8.81 -0.67 1.39
CA GLN A 26 9.45 -0.31 2.64
C GLN A 26 8.87 -1.14 3.80
N ASN A 27 9.74 -1.57 4.71
CA ASN A 27 9.31 -2.22 5.94
C ASN A 27 8.44 -1.27 6.79
N GLY A 28 7.21 -1.68 7.08
CA GLY A 28 6.22 -0.86 7.79
C GLY A 28 5.34 0.03 6.91
N GLU A 29 5.55 0.05 5.60
CA GLU A 29 4.62 0.66 4.63
C GLU A 29 3.36 -0.21 4.46
N LEU A 30 2.24 0.42 4.12
CA LEU A 30 1.04 -0.31 3.75
C LEU A 30 1.23 -0.98 2.38
N LEU A 31 0.81 -2.25 2.27
CA LEU A 31 0.88 -2.99 1.01
C LEU A 31 0.18 -2.27 -0.14
N ILE A 32 -0.92 -1.58 0.15
CA ILE A 32 -1.66 -0.79 -0.84
C ILE A 32 -0.80 0.32 -1.43
N ASP A 33 -0.06 1.06 -0.59
CA ASP A 33 0.80 2.15 -1.06
C ASP A 33 1.99 1.59 -1.85
N ALA A 34 2.56 0.47 -1.41
CA ALA A 34 3.66 -0.19 -2.11
C ALA A 34 3.23 -0.70 -3.49
N CYS A 35 2.03 -1.29 -3.60
CA CYS A 35 1.47 -1.75 -4.86
C CYS A 35 1.12 -0.58 -5.78
N GLU A 36 0.48 0.49 -5.28
CA GLU A 36 0.14 1.67 -6.08
C GLU A 36 1.38 2.37 -6.66
N ARG A 37 2.52 2.39 -5.94
CA ARG A 37 3.80 2.91 -6.45
C ARG A 37 4.41 2.08 -7.58
N ASN A 38 3.99 0.83 -7.70
CA ASN A 38 4.52 -0.13 -8.67
C ASN A 38 3.46 -0.52 -9.73
N ASP A 39 2.48 0.36 -9.98
CA ASP A 39 1.39 0.18 -10.95
C ASP A 39 0.49 -1.04 -10.68
N ALA A 40 0.48 -1.56 -9.45
CA ALA A 40 -0.40 -2.63 -9.00
C ALA A 40 -1.58 -2.04 -8.22
N TYR A 41 -2.77 -2.05 -8.83
CA TYR A 41 -3.98 -1.51 -8.20
C TYR A 41 -4.72 -2.58 -7.39
N ILE A 42 -4.83 -2.37 -6.08
CA ILE A 42 -5.61 -3.23 -5.18
C ILE A 42 -6.96 -2.55 -4.92
N PRO A 43 -8.10 -3.21 -5.23
CA PRO A 43 -9.43 -2.66 -5.00
C PRO A 43 -9.68 -2.45 -3.50
N ARG A 44 -10.05 -1.22 -3.16
CA ARG A 44 -10.20 -0.76 -1.78
C ARG A 44 -11.41 0.14 -1.62
N PHE A 45 -12.22 -0.11 -0.59
CA PHE A 45 -13.37 0.74 -0.23
C PHE A 45 -13.19 1.46 1.10
N CYS A 46 -12.58 0.77 2.06
CA CYS A 46 -12.41 1.22 3.43
C CYS A 46 -11.02 1.81 3.72
N TYR A 47 -10.20 2.01 2.69
CA TYR A 47 -8.89 2.65 2.81
C TYR A 47 -8.89 4.00 2.09
N HIS A 48 -8.51 5.02 2.84
CA HIS A 48 -8.22 6.34 2.30
C HIS A 48 -6.89 6.82 2.91
N PRO A 49 -5.96 7.42 2.14
CA PRO A 49 -4.64 7.87 2.64
C PRO A 49 -4.65 8.90 3.79
N ARG A 50 -5.84 9.37 4.17
CA ARG A 50 -6.07 10.36 5.25
C ARG A 50 -6.75 9.78 6.48
N MET A 51 -7.21 8.54 6.40
CA MET A 51 -7.90 7.87 7.49
C MET A 51 -7.03 6.70 7.94
N ASN A 52 -7.12 6.33 9.22
CA ASN A 52 -6.49 5.10 9.64
C ASN A 52 -7.13 3.91 8.91
N PRO A 53 -6.33 2.89 8.55
CA PRO A 53 -6.86 1.68 7.94
C PRO A 53 -7.81 0.99 8.93
N VAL A 54 -9.10 0.91 8.57
CA VAL A 54 -10.14 0.31 9.43
C VAL A 54 -10.36 -1.19 9.16
N GLY A 55 -9.80 -1.74 8.07
CA GLY A 55 -9.86 -3.18 7.76
C GLY A 55 -11.26 -3.78 7.53
N MET A 56 -12.30 -2.94 7.43
CA MET A 56 -13.71 -3.37 7.45
C MET A 56 -14.16 -4.07 6.16
N CYS A 57 -13.63 -3.67 5.00
CA CYS A 57 -14.12 -4.10 3.70
C CYS A 57 -13.50 -5.40 3.19
N ARG A 58 -12.34 -5.81 3.70
CA ARG A 58 -11.57 -7.01 3.30
C ARG A 58 -11.36 -7.23 1.79
N MET A 59 -11.68 -6.26 0.94
CA MET A 59 -11.45 -6.37 -0.51
C MET A 59 -9.98 -6.31 -0.89
N CYS A 60 -9.13 -5.78 0.00
CA CYS A 60 -7.69 -5.73 -0.18
C CYS A 60 -6.98 -7.04 0.20
N LEU A 61 -7.71 -8.13 0.44
CA LEU A 61 -7.12 -9.43 0.79
C LEU A 61 -6.47 -10.02 -0.47
N VAL A 62 -5.16 -10.24 -0.42
CA VAL A 62 -4.34 -10.77 -1.50
C VAL A 62 -3.43 -11.87 -0.94
N GLU A 63 -2.96 -12.77 -1.80
CA GLU A 63 -2.05 -13.88 -1.47
C GLU A 63 -0.63 -13.62 -2.00
#